data_AF-A0A6I6FNI6-F1
#
_entry.id   AF-A0A6I6FNI6-F1
#
_cell.length_a   1.000
_cell.length_b   1.000
_cell.length_c   1.000
_cell.angle_alpha   90.00
_cell.angle_beta   90.00
_cell.angle_gamma   90.00
#
_symmetry.space_group_name_H-M   'P 1'
#
loop_
_entity.id
_entity.type
_entity.pdbx_description
1 polymer ?
#
loop_
_entity_poly.entity_id
_entity_poly.type
_entity_poly.pdbx_seq_one_letter_code
_entity_poly.pdbx_strand_id
1 'polypeptide(L)'
;MINKQKAYLAQEKLFLIEKFGPLLFFLIPLIVLIIGGKSWAKYVAFLCQGIALIYIVVFYQARKHYLSFKQENEKGIPTRFYRIAWVYVFLTLCVEVVLLFQHGF
;
A
#
# COMPACT_ATOMS: atom_id res chain seq x y z
N MET A 1 21.96 -14.77 -19.92
CA MET A 1 20.51 -14.79 -20.22
C MET A 1 19.62 -14.77 -18.97
N ILE A 2 19.88 -15.61 -17.95
CA ILE A 2 19.03 -15.74 -16.74
C ILE A 2 18.84 -14.42 -15.96
N ASN A 3 19.83 -13.53 -15.94
CA ASN A 3 19.77 -12.29 -15.17
C ASN A 3 18.78 -11.27 -15.76
N LYS A 4 18.70 -11.18 -17.10
CA LYS A 4 17.76 -10.28 -17.80
C LYS A 4 16.31 -10.71 -17.61
N GLN A 5 16.04 -12.02 -17.65
CA GLN A 5 14.70 -12.57 -17.41
C GLN A 5 14.21 -12.25 -15.99
N LYS A 6 15.09 -12.38 -14.98
CA LYS A 6 14.78 -12.02 -13.59
C LYS A 6 14.52 -10.52 -13.40
N ALA A 7 15.28 -9.67 -14.09
CA ALA A 7 15.07 -8.22 -14.07
C ALA A 7 13.73 -7.81 -14.70
N TYR A 8 13.36 -8.39 -15.84
CA TYR A 8 12.05 -8.17 -16.48
C TYR A 8 10.90 -8.59 -15.56
N LEU A 9 11.02 -9.76 -14.93
CA LEU A 9 10.00 -10.27 -14.02
C LEU A 9 9.87 -9.41 -12.74
N ALA A 10 10.97 -8.85 -12.24
CA ALA A 10 10.94 -7.89 -11.13
C ALA A 10 10.24 -6.58 -11.52
N GLN A 11 10.48 -6.09 -12.74
CA GLN A 11 9.80 -4.90 -13.27
C GLN A 11 8.30 -5.13 -13.44
N GLU A 12 7.91 -6.28 -13.99
CA GLU A 12 6.50 -6.64 -14.20
C GLU A 12 5.76 -6.76 -12.87
N LYS A 13 6.36 -7.41 -11.86
CA LYS A 13 5.81 -7.46 -10.49
C LYS A 13 5.58 -6.07 -9.91
N LEU A 14 6.54 -5.17 -10.08
CA LEU A 14 6.45 -3.82 -9.54
C LEU A 14 5.34 -3.02 -10.24
N PHE A 15 5.22 -3.16 -11.56
CA PHE A 15 4.14 -2.58 -12.36
C PHE A 15 2.75 -3.14 -11.95
N LEU A 16 2.64 -4.45 -11.75
CA LEU A 16 1.42 -5.10 -11.28
C LEU A 16 1.01 -4.59 -9.90
N ILE A 17 1.96 -4.53 -8.95
CA ILE A 17 1.69 -4.02 -7.59
C ILE A 17 1.23 -2.57 -7.65
N GLU A 18 1.82 -1.74 -8.49
CA GLU A 18 1.40 -0.34 -8.62
C GLU A 18 -0.01 -0.19 -9.21
N LYS A 19 -0.39 -1.04 -10.16
CA LYS A 19 -1.71 -1.00 -10.78
C LYS A 19 -2.80 -1.61 -9.91
N PHE A 20 -2.51 -2.74 -9.26
CA PHE A 20 -3.49 -3.48 -8.45
C PHE A 20 -3.54 -3.02 -7.00
N GLY A 21 -2.49 -2.39 -6.46
CA GLY A 21 -2.46 -1.86 -5.10
C GLY A 21 -3.60 -0.89 -4.80
N PRO A 22 -3.81 0.17 -5.61
CA PRO A 22 -4.94 1.08 -5.45
C PRO A 22 -6.28 0.35 -5.56
N LEU A 23 -6.42 -0.56 -6.53
CA LEU A 23 -7.65 -1.30 -6.74
C LEU A 23 -8.05 -2.09 -5.49
N LEU A 24 -7.11 -2.85 -4.92
CA LEU A 24 -7.33 -3.64 -3.70
C LEU A 24 -7.63 -2.74 -2.49
N PHE A 25 -6.96 -1.60 -2.39
CA PHE A 25 -7.17 -0.63 -1.31
C PHE A 25 -8.58 -0.04 -1.33
N PHE A 26 -9.22 0.12 -2.50
CA PHE A 26 -10.62 0.58 -2.56
C PHE A 26 -11.63 -0.57 -2.49
N LEU A 27 -11.34 -1.70 -3.15
CA LEU A 27 -12.32 -2.78 -3.31
C LEU A 27 -12.59 -3.53 -2.00
N ILE A 28 -11.55 -3.86 -1.23
CA ILE A 28 -11.72 -4.64 0.00
C ILE A 28 -12.54 -3.85 1.04
N PRO A 29 -12.21 -2.58 1.37
CA PRO A 29 -13.01 -1.78 2.30
C PRO A 29 -14.45 -1.58 1.83
N LEU A 30 -14.67 -1.42 0.52
CA LEU A 30 -16.00 -1.25 -0.06
C LEU A 30 -16.86 -2.51 0.16
N ILE A 31 -16.31 -3.70 -0.11
CA ILE A 31 -17.03 -4.97 0.13
C ILE A 31 -17.37 -5.11 1.62
N VAL A 32 -16.43 -4.82 2.52
CA VAL A 32 -16.67 -4.89 3.97
C VAL A 32 -17.75 -3.90 4.41
N LEU A 33 -17.78 -2.69 3.86
CA LEU A 33 -18.83 -1.70 4.13
C LEU A 33 -20.21 -2.15 3.64
N ILE A 34 -20.28 -2.77 2.46
CA ILE A 34 -21.55 -3.28 1.89
C ILE A 34 -22.12 -4.40 2.77
N ILE A 35 -21.26 -5.31 3.25
CA ILE A 35 -21.69 -6.46 4.06
C ILE A 35 -21.97 -6.05 5.51
N GLY A 36 -21.06 -5.29 6.13
CA GLY A 36 -21.14 -4.92 7.54
C GLY A 36 -22.07 -3.75 7.85
N GLY A 37 -22.35 -2.89 6.87
CA GLY A 37 -23.16 -1.69 7.07
C GLY A 37 -22.48 -0.66 8.00
N LYS A 38 -23.30 0.24 8.57
CA LYS A 38 -22.82 1.46 9.26
C LYS A 38 -22.05 1.20 10.57
N SER A 39 -22.36 0.10 11.27
CA SER A 39 -21.67 -0.25 12.52
C SER A 39 -20.21 -0.68 12.29
N TRP A 40 -19.85 -1.04 11.06
CA TRP A 40 -18.52 -1.54 10.71
C TRP A 40 -17.53 -0.46 10.27
N ALA A 41 -17.95 0.80 10.14
CA ALA A 41 -17.09 1.89 9.67
C ALA A 41 -15.78 2.03 10.47
N LYS A 42 -15.81 1.79 11.79
CA LYS A 42 -14.61 1.80 12.65
C LYS A 42 -13.64 0.67 12.28
N TYR A 43 -14.16 -0.54 12.06
CA TYR A 43 -13.35 -1.70 11.65
C TYR A 43 -12.80 -1.55 10.23
N VAL A 44 -13.54 -0.86 9.36
CA VAL A 44 -13.11 -0.59 7.98
C VAL A 44 -11.90 0.35 7.95
N ALA A 45 -11.88 1.39 8.79
CA ALA A 45 -10.71 2.28 8.90
C ALA A 45 -9.45 1.51 9.32
N PHE A 46 -9.56 0.64 10.33
CA PHE A 46 -8.46 -0.22 10.77
C PHE A 46 -8.02 -1.21 9.68
N LEU A 47 -8.98 -1.78 8.95
CA LEU A 47 -8.72 -2.68 7.84
C LEU A 47 -7.98 -1.97 6.69
N CYS A 48 -8.36 -0.74 6.35
CA CYS A 48 -7.64 0.11 5.40
C CYS A 48 -6.20 0.38 5.84
N GLN A 49 -5.96 0.70 7.11
CA GLN A 49 -4.60 0.87 7.63
C GLN A 49 -3.75 -0.39 7.47
N GLY A 50 -4.33 -1.55 7.82
CA GLY A 50 -3.66 -2.84 7.62
C GLY A 50 -3.29 -3.09 6.16
N ILE A 51 -4.22 -2.85 5.22
CA ILE A 51 -3.96 -3.00 3.79
C ILE A 51 -2.90 -2.00 3.31
N ALA A 52 -2.93 -0.75 3.77
CA ALA A 52 -1.91 0.24 3.43
C ALA A 52 -0.51 -0.19 3.89
N LEU A 53 -0.39 -0.71 5.11
CA LEU A 53 0.89 -1.21 5.64
C LEU A 53 1.40 -2.40 4.84
N ILE A 54 0.54 -3.38 4.54
CA ILE A 54 0.89 -4.53 3.70
C ILE A 54 1.38 -4.05 2.33
N TYR A 55 0.65 -3.11 1.71
CA TYR A 55 1.03 -2.54 0.43
C TYR A 55 2.41 -1.86 0.49
N ILE A 56 2.66 -1.05 1.52
CA ILE A 56 3.95 -0.36 1.73
C ILE A 56 5.09 -1.38 1.81
N VAL A 57 4.92 -2.45 2.62
CA VAL A 57 5.94 -3.48 2.81
C VAL A 57 6.20 -4.25 1.51
N VAL A 58 5.14 -4.69 0.83
CA VAL A 58 5.24 -5.43 -0.44
C VAL A 58 5.90 -4.58 -1.52
N PHE A 59 5.49 -3.32 -1.66
CA PHE A 59 6.08 -2.39 -2.63
C PHE A 59 7.56 -2.10 -2.30
N TYR A 60 7.90 -1.94 -1.02
CA TYR A 60 9.28 -1.71 -0.59
C TYR A 60 10.18 -2.91 -0.92
N GLN A 61 9.73 -4.14 -0.65
CA GLN A 61 10.47 -5.35 -1.00
C GLN A 61 10.63 -5.52 -2.51
N ALA A 62 9.55 -5.32 -3.27
CA ALA A 62 9.58 -5.38 -4.74
C ALA A 62 10.55 -4.33 -5.31
N ARG A 63 10.53 -3.11 -4.77
CA ARG A 63 11.45 -2.03 -5.14
C ARG A 63 12.90 -2.35 -4.79
N LYS A 64 13.18 -2.88 -3.58
CA LYS A 64 14.54 -3.28 -3.19
C LYS A 64 15.08 -4.36 -4.12
N HIS A 65 14.25 -5.35 -4.45
CA HIS A 65 14.59 -6.41 -5.40
C HIS A 65 14.88 -5.82 -6.78
N TYR A 66 14.01 -4.96 -7.32
CA TYR A 66 14.23 -4.27 -8.60
C TYR A 66 15.50 -3.40 -8.60
N LEU A 67 15.76 -2.65 -7.53
CA LEU A 67 16.93 -1.79 -7.43
C LEU A 67 18.25 -2.59 -7.42
N SER A 68 18.24 -3.83 -6.96
CA SER A 68 19.38 -4.75 -7.06
C SER A 68 19.73 -5.12 -8.51
N PHE A 69 18.79 -4.94 -9.46
CA PHE A 69 19.01 -5.15 -10.91
C PHE A 69 19.13 -3.84 -11.69
N LYS A 70 19.09 -2.69 -11.01
CA LYS A 70 18.96 -1.34 -11.60
C LYS A 70 20.14 -0.92 -12.47
N GLN A 71 21.27 -1.62 -12.42
CA GLN A 71 22.40 -1.29 -13.28
C GLN A 71 22.05 -1.41 -14.78
N GLU A 72 20.94 -2.08 -15.13
CA GLU A 72 20.45 -2.21 -16.52
C GLU A 72 19.15 -1.43 -16.85
N ASN A 73 18.48 -0.74 -15.92
CA ASN A 73 17.15 -0.13 -16.21
C ASN A 73 17.03 1.34 -15.76
N GLU A 74 16.95 2.25 -16.74
CA GLU A 74 16.83 3.71 -16.56
C GLU A 74 15.40 4.21 -16.27
N LYS A 75 14.37 3.35 -16.37
CA LYS A 75 12.99 3.81 -16.17
C LYS A 75 12.71 4.09 -14.69
N GLY A 76 12.38 5.35 -14.38
CA GLY A 76 11.95 5.76 -13.05
C GLY A 76 10.73 4.97 -12.59
N ILE A 77 10.82 4.38 -11.40
CA ILE A 77 9.71 3.67 -10.77
C ILE A 77 8.66 4.69 -10.35
N PRO A 78 7.40 4.57 -10.81
CA PRO A 78 6.39 5.48 -10.34
C PRO A 78 5.96 5.09 -8.92
N THR A 79 6.02 6.06 -8.01
CA THR A 79 5.84 5.86 -6.56
C THR A 79 4.62 6.60 -6.02
N ARG A 80 3.64 6.94 -6.89
CA ARG A 80 2.54 7.84 -6.53
C ARG A 80 1.68 7.22 -5.43
N PHE A 81 1.16 6.02 -5.67
CA PHE A 81 0.30 5.34 -4.68
C PHE A 81 1.07 4.95 -3.42
N TYR A 82 2.35 4.59 -3.54
CA TYR A 82 3.24 4.38 -2.38
C TYR A 82 3.34 5.62 -1.47
N ARG A 83 3.49 6.82 -2.04
CA ARG A 83 3.48 8.06 -1.24
C ARG A 83 2.12 8.29 -0.60
N ILE A 84 1.03 8.08 -1.33
CA ILE A 84 -0.34 8.24 -0.81
C ILE A 84 -0.61 7.29 0.35
N ALA A 85 -0.19 6.02 0.24
CA ALA A 85 -0.35 5.03 1.31
C ALA A 85 0.37 5.45 2.61
N TRP A 86 1.58 6.00 2.50
CA TRP A 86 2.29 6.57 3.66
C TRP A 86 1.56 7.75 4.28
N VAL A 87 1.08 8.69 3.47
CA VAL A 87 0.31 9.85 3.96
C VAL A 87 -0.97 9.38 4.65
N TYR A 88 -1.67 8.39 4.08
CA TYR A 88 -2.87 7.80 4.67
C TYR A 88 -2.60 7.21 6.07
N VAL A 89 -1.56 6.38 6.21
CA VAL A 89 -1.18 5.79 7.50
C VAL A 89 -0.80 6.90 8.50
N PHE A 90 -0.03 7.90 8.09
CA PHE A 90 0.36 9.00 8.96
C PHE A 90 -0.85 9.80 9.47
N LEU A 91 -1.76 10.20 8.57
CA LEU A 91 -2.95 10.96 8.94
C LEU A 91 -3.88 10.17 9.86
N THR A 92 -4.11 8.89 9.58
CA THR A 92 -4.97 8.05 10.42
C THR A 92 -4.39 7.85 11.82
N LEU A 93 -3.08 7.64 11.95
CA LEU A 93 -2.41 7.59 13.26
C LEU A 93 -2.54 8.91 14.02
N CYS A 94 -2.38 10.06 13.36
CA CYS A 94 -2.58 11.36 14.00
C CYS A 94 -4.00 11.52 14.57
N VAL A 95 -5.02 11.11 13.80
CA VAL A 95 -6.42 11.16 14.26
C VAL A 95 -6.67 10.24 15.45
N GLU A 96 -6.14 9.02 15.42
CA GLU A 96 -6.25 8.08 16.54
C GLU A 96 -5.59 8.62 17.81
N VAL A 97 -4.40 9.21 17.69
CA VAL A 97 -3.71 9.85 18.82
C VAL A 97 -4.56 10.99 19.39
N VAL A 98 -5.12 11.86 18.55
CA VAL A 98 -5.99 12.95 19.01
C VAL A 98 -7.24 12.42 19.73
N LEU A 99 -7.89 11.39 19.17
CA LEU A 99 -9.07 10.78 19.77
C LEU A 99 -8.77 10.12 21.12
N LEU A 100 -7.59 9.48 21.25
CA LEU A 100 -7.11 8.91 22.51
C LEU A 100 -6.93 9.99 23.58
N PHE A 101 -6.33 11.13 23.22
CA PHE A 101 -6.19 12.27 24.15
C PHE A 101 -7.53 12.88 24.55
N GLN A 102 -8.52 12.90 23.65
CA GLN A 102 -9.86 13.44 23.95
C GLN A 102 -10.71 12.52 24.86
N HIS A 103 -10.52 11.21 24.80
CA HIS A 103 -11.25 10.26 25.66
C HIS A 103 -10.50 9.87 26.95
N GLY A 104 -9.26 10.34 27.10
CA GLY A 104 -8.36 10.02 28.22
C GLY A 104 -8.29 11.06 29.34
N PHE A 105 -9.21 12.03 29.38
CA PHE A 105 -9.34 13.05 30.45
C PHE A 105 -10.80 13.22 30.89
#